data_AF-A0A645HUP6-F1
#
_entry.id   AF-A0A645HUP6-F1
#
_cell.length_a   1.000
_cell.length_b   1.000
_cell.length_c   1.000
_cell.angle_alpha   90.00
_cell.angle_beta   90.00
_cell.angle_gamma   90.00
#
_symmetry.space_group_name_H-M   'P 1'
#
loop_
_entity.id
_entity.type
_entity.pdbx_description
1 polymer ?
#
loop_
_entity_poly.entity_id
_entity_poly.type
_entity_poly.pdbx_seq_one_letter_code
_entity_poly.pdbx_strand_id
1 'polypeptide(L)'
;MPGQKFRLLCAVEECAQPRTMDEVVTALDAAYPDTLSVYGPAQIVQLLERAGALERIEVEEPESPAAEVEPTETFLSVVPVAPCRYAATQEGLAAVALHRGDDVVANLIGEDVRYRPLYRRILELCAREDGCPTKELDAEIDPDPLCFEPRRFCSYFVNRLEQIGAVEWKAVWTTTDFGRKALASRELIEG
;
A
#
# COMPACT_ATOMS: atom_id res chain seq x y z
N MET A 1 -11.87 0.34 4.51
CA MET A 1 -11.70 0.17 3.05
C MET A 1 -10.31 -0.39 2.80
N PRO A 2 -10.17 -1.46 2.00
CA PRO A 2 -8.90 -2.14 1.75
C PRO A 2 -7.78 -1.20 1.29
N GLY A 3 -8.07 -0.21 0.44
CA GLY A 3 -7.08 0.76 -0.03
C GLY A 3 -6.36 1.56 1.06
N GLN A 4 -7.05 1.91 2.16
CA GLN A 4 -6.42 2.65 3.27
C GLN A 4 -5.38 1.79 4.01
N LYS A 5 -5.63 0.49 4.17
CA LYS A 5 -4.67 -0.45 4.78
C LYS A 5 -3.36 -0.43 4.00
N PHE A 6 -3.44 -0.53 2.67
CA PHE A 6 -2.28 -0.61 1.81
C PHE A 6 -1.48 0.68 1.71
N ARG A 7 -2.14 1.83 1.91
CA ARG A 7 -1.45 3.12 2.07
C ARG A 7 -0.62 3.18 3.36
N LEU A 8 -1.14 2.66 4.47
CA LEU A 8 -0.38 2.55 5.73
C LEU A 8 0.82 1.62 5.58
N LEU A 9 0.62 0.45 4.97
CA LEU A 9 1.70 -0.52 4.74
C LEU A 9 2.79 0.06 3.81
N CYS A 10 2.38 0.79 2.76
CA CYS A 10 3.31 1.47 1.86
C CYS A 10 4.16 2.51 2.61
N ALA A 11 3.59 3.27 3.54
CA ALA A 11 4.35 4.24 4.33
C ALA A 11 5.45 3.57 5.17
N VAL A 12 5.16 2.39 5.72
CA VAL A 12 6.14 1.58 6.44
C VAL A 12 7.23 1.05 5.49
N GLU A 13 6.85 0.56 4.31
CA GLU A 13 7.79 0.11 3.28
C GLU A 13 8.75 1.23 2.82
N GLU A 14 8.25 2.44 2.59
CA GLU A 14 9.07 3.60 2.20
C GLU A 14 10.10 3.95 3.28
N CYS A 15 9.77 3.71 4.56
CA CYS A 15 10.65 3.91 5.70
C CYS A 15 11.54 2.70 6.03
N ALA A 16 11.58 1.65 5.20
CA ALA A 16 12.52 0.53 5.40
C ALA A 16 13.99 1.01 5.45
N GLN A 17 14.27 2.15 4.84
CA GLN A 17 15.46 2.96 5.10
C GLN A 17 15.02 4.32 5.67
N PRO A 18 15.82 4.96 6.55
CA PRO A 18 15.46 6.24 7.15
C PRO A 18 15.20 7.34 6.11
N ARG A 19 13.97 7.86 6.05
CA ARG A 19 13.56 8.93 5.13
C ARG A 19 12.98 10.14 5.84
N THR A 20 13.05 11.30 5.22
CA THR A 20 12.41 12.51 5.74
C THR A 20 10.89 12.43 5.58
N MET A 21 10.16 13.29 6.32
CA MET A 21 8.70 13.41 6.14
C MET A 21 8.34 13.69 4.68
N ASP A 22 9.02 14.65 4.05
CA ASP A 22 8.72 15.08 2.68
C ASP A 22 8.98 13.98 1.64
N GLU A 23 10.03 13.19 1.82
CA GLU A 23 10.33 12.04 0.96
C GLU A 23 9.22 10.99 1.03
N VAL A 24 8.73 10.67 2.24
CA VAL A 24 7.66 9.68 2.45
C VAL A 24 6.32 10.21 1.94
N VAL A 25 6.00 11.47 2.22
CA VAL A 25 4.78 12.14 1.73
C VAL A 25 4.75 12.11 0.20
N THR A 26 5.85 12.52 -0.45
CA THR A 26 5.95 12.53 -1.91
C THR A 26 5.75 11.13 -2.50
N ALA A 27 6.37 10.11 -1.92
CA ALA A 27 6.22 8.73 -2.37
C ALA A 27 4.77 8.22 -2.19
N LEU A 28 4.14 8.54 -1.05
CA LEU A 28 2.75 8.14 -0.77
C LEU A 28 1.75 8.82 -1.69
N ASP A 29 1.91 10.11 -1.97
CA ASP A 29 1.03 10.84 -2.89
C ASP A 29 1.20 10.35 -4.34
N ALA A 30 2.42 10.01 -4.75
CA ALA A 30 2.66 9.41 -6.06
C ALA A 30 2.02 8.01 -6.18
N ALA A 31 2.10 7.18 -5.15
CA ALA A 31 1.53 5.83 -5.16
C ALA A 31 0.00 5.82 -5.02
N TYR A 32 -0.55 6.76 -4.24
CA TYR A 32 -1.97 6.89 -3.95
C TYR A 32 -2.44 8.34 -4.17
N PRO A 33 -2.59 8.79 -5.43
CA PRO A 33 -2.97 10.17 -5.73
C PRO A 33 -4.43 10.49 -5.38
N ASP A 34 -5.33 9.52 -5.56
CA ASP A 34 -6.76 9.68 -5.30
C ASP A 34 -7.12 9.21 -3.88
N THR A 35 -6.95 10.10 -2.90
CA THR A 35 -7.21 9.75 -1.50
C THR A 35 -8.57 10.24 -1.02
N LEU A 36 -9.48 9.30 -0.74
CA LEU A 36 -10.71 9.56 0.05
C LEU A 36 -10.43 9.50 1.56
N SER A 37 -9.16 9.55 1.97
CA SER A 37 -8.74 9.47 3.36
C SER A 37 -8.98 10.79 4.08
N VAL A 38 -9.49 10.74 5.31
CA VAL A 38 -9.49 11.90 6.21
C VAL A 38 -8.06 12.29 6.59
N TYR A 39 -7.15 11.31 6.65
CA TYR A 39 -5.75 11.53 7.00
C TYR A 39 -4.89 11.80 5.78
N GLY A 40 -4.19 12.94 5.79
CA GLY A 40 -3.11 13.24 4.84
C GLY A 40 -1.88 12.35 5.05
N PRO A 41 -0.93 12.31 4.10
CA PRO A 41 0.25 11.44 4.20
C PRO A 41 1.11 11.74 5.43
N ALA A 42 1.31 13.02 5.77
CA ALA A 42 2.07 13.40 6.97
C ALA A 42 1.39 12.91 8.27
N GLN A 43 0.06 12.95 8.33
CA GLN A 43 -0.71 12.43 9.47
C GLN A 43 -0.60 10.90 9.55
N ILE A 44 -0.51 10.20 8.42
CA ILE A 44 -0.25 8.75 8.40
C ILE A 44 1.11 8.44 9.05
N VAL A 45 2.16 9.16 8.68
CA VAL A 45 3.50 8.96 9.26
C VAL A 45 3.46 9.17 10.78
N GLN A 46 2.84 10.25 11.24
CA GLN A 46 2.69 10.54 12.68
C GLN A 46 1.85 9.49 13.42
N LEU A 47 0.80 8.95 12.78
CA LEU A 47 0.00 7.87 13.35
C LEU A 47 0.81 6.59 13.49
N LEU A 48 1.62 6.25 12.48
CA LEU A 48 2.48 5.07 12.50
C LEU A 48 3.62 5.19 13.51
N GLU A 49 4.18 6.39 13.67
CA GLU A 49 5.14 6.69 14.76
C GLU A 49 4.50 6.43 16.13
N ARG A 50 3.32 7.02 16.37
CA ARG A 50 2.59 6.84 17.62
C ARG A 50 2.16 5.38 17.88
N ALA A 51 1.95 4.62 16.82
CA ALA A 51 1.61 3.20 16.90
C ALA A 51 2.83 2.28 17.05
N GLY A 52 4.06 2.83 16.98
CA GLY A 52 5.30 2.06 17.07
C GLY A 52 5.70 1.33 15.79
N ALA A 53 4.99 1.56 14.68
CA ALA A 53 5.36 1.00 13.37
C ALA A 53 6.53 1.77 12.72
N LEU A 54 6.67 3.05 13.06
CA LEU A 54 7.82 3.89 12.71
C LEU A 54 8.49 4.44 13.96
N GLU A 55 9.77 4.73 13.88
CA GLU A 55 10.51 5.49 14.88
C GLU A 55 11.06 6.78 14.28
N ARG A 56 11.06 7.85 15.09
CA ARG A 56 11.62 9.15 14.72
C ARG A 56 13.09 9.21 15.14
N ILE A 57 13.95 9.45 14.17
CA ILE A 57 15.40 9.61 14.32
C ILE A 57 15.71 11.09 14.18
N GLU A 58 16.24 11.69 15.23
CA GLU A 58 16.70 13.08 15.19
C GLU A 58 18.01 13.16 14.37
N VAL A 59 18.08 14.15 13.47
CA VAL A 59 19.30 14.42 12.72
C VAL A 59 20.04 15.52 13.47
N GLU A 60 21.25 15.21 13.94
CA GLU A 60 22.14 16.19 14.54
C GLU A 60 22.65 17.11 13.41
N GLU A 61 22.08 18.32 13.30
CA GLU A 61 22.65 19.36 12.45
C GLU A 61 23.87 19.96 13.14
N PRO A 62 24.95 20.27 12.39
CA PRO A 62 26.04 21.05 12.94
C PRO A 62 25.49 22.39 13.42
N GLU A 63 25.81 22.76 14.66
CA GLU A 63 25.37 24.01 15.27
C GLU A 63 25.66 25.18 14.34
N SER A 64 24.60 25.78 13.80
CA SER A 64 24.73 26.99 13.00
C SER A 64 25.23 28.10 13.93
N PRO A 65 26.30 28.84 13.59
CA PRO A 65 26.84 29.86 14.48
C PRO A 65 25.74 30.88 14.80
N ALA A 66 25.49 31.06 16.09
CA ALA A 66 24.48 31.98 16.59
C ALA A 66 24.76 33.39 16.01
N ALA A 67 23.88 33.84 15.12
CA ALA A 67 23.88 35.24 14.72
C ALA A 67 23.45 36.06 15.94
N GLU A 68 24.25 37.07 16.30
CA GLU A 68 23.88 38.04 17.34
C GLU A 68 22.58 38.75 16.91
N VAL A 69 21.48 38.42 17.58
CA VAL A 69 20.18 39.05 17.34
C VAL A 69 20.08 40.27 18.24
N GLU A 70 20.19 41.45 17.65
CA GLU A 70 19.84 42.73 18.30
C GLU A 70 18.37 42.67 18.79
N PRO A 71 18.08 43.05 20.04
CA PRO A 71 16.76 42.83 20.63
C PRO A 71 15.73 43.80 20.04
N THR A 72 14.99 43.37 19.02
CA THR A 72 13.84 44.11 18.49
C THR A 72 12.60 43.21 18.51
N GLU A 73 11.65 43.64 19.35
CA GLU A 73 10.23 43.27 19.41
C GLU A 73 9.87 41.78 19.61
N THR A 74 9.02 41.53 20.61
CA THR A 74 8.55 40.22 21.05
C THR A 74 7.64 39.57 20.01
N PHE A 75 8.20 39.03 18.95
CA PHE A 75 7.52 38.10 18.06
C PHE A 75 7.57 36.69 18.65
N LEU A 76 6.50 35.90 18.46
CA LEU A 76 6.55 34.45 18.66
C LEU A 76 7.58 33.87 17.69
N SER A 77 8.79 33.62 18.19
CA SER A 77 9.82 32.91 17.43
C SER A 77 9.38 31.46 17.27
N VAL A 78 9.00 31.07 16.06
CA VAL A 78 8.78 29.67 15.71
C VAL A 78 10.15 29.01 15.67
N VAL A 79 10.50 28.29 16.74
CA VAL A 79 11.71 27.47 16.75
C VAL A 79 11.52 26.38 15.68
N PRO A 80 12.36 26.34 14.64
CA PRO A 80 12.27 25.29 13.63
C PRO A 80 12.43 23.94 14.32
N VAL A 81 11.50 23.03 14.05
CA VAL A 81 11.61 21.64 14.54
C VAL A 81 12.88 21.06 13.94
N ALA A 82 13.76 20.51 14.80
CA ALA A 82 14.99 19.87 14.36
C ALA A 82 14.67 18.82 13.27
N PRO A 83 15.47 18.76 12.18
CA PRO A 83 15.20 17.81 11.11
C PRO A 83 15.20 16.39 11.68
N CYS A 84 14.23 15.60 11.24
CA CYS A 84 14.11 14.22 11.65
C CYS A 84 13.83 13.32 10.45
N ARG A 85 14.25 12.07 10.59
CA ARG A 85 13.94 10.98 9.67
C ARG A 85 13.05 9.97 10.36
N TYR A 86 12.32 9.20 9.58
CA TYR A 86 11.47 8.11 10.04
C TYR A 86 12.04 6.80 9.51
N ALA A 87 12.18 5.82 10.40
CA ALA A 87 12.58 4.46 10.04
C ALA A 87 11.50 3.47 10.48
N ALA A 88 11.30 2.42 9.68
CA ALA A 88 10.39 1.35 10.02
C ALA A 88 10.96 0.50 11.15
N THR A 89 10.15 0.24 12.17
CA THR A 89 10.52 -0.69 13.23
C THR A 89 10.41 -2.13 12.74
N GLN A 90 11.02 -3.07 13.47
CA GLN A 90 10.86 -4.50 13.17
C GLN A 90 9.38 -4.93 13.20
N GLU A 91 8.58 -4.37 14.10
CA GLU A 91 7.14 -4.64 14.19
C GLU A 91 6.38 -4.08 12.97
N GLY A 92 6.73 -2.88 12.53
CA GLY A 92 6.19 -2.30 11.30
C GLY A 92 6.47 -3.18 10.08
N LEU A 93 7.72 -3.60 9.91
CA LEU A 93 8.12 -4.48 8.80
C LEU A 93 7.46 -5.87 8.89
N ALA A 94 7.30 -6.42 10.09
CA ALA A 94 6.57 -7.68 10.29
C ALA A 94 5.09 -7.54 9.90
N ALA A 95 4.45 -6.40 10.20
CA ALA A 95 3.08 -6.13 9.78
C ALA A 95 2.96 -6.02 8.26
N VAL A 96 3.96 -5.45 7.57
CA VAL A 96 4.05 -5.46 6.10
C VAL A 96 4.14 -6.88 5.57
N ALA A 97 5.08 -7.69 6.08
CA ALA A 97 5.27 -9.07 5.64
C ALA A 97 4.00 -9.93 5.80
N LEU A 98 3.25 -9.75 6.89
CA LEU A 98 1.99 -10.44 7.13
C LEU A 98 0.92 -10.16 6.06
N HIS A 99 0.96 -8.99 5.44
CA HIS A 99 -0.08 -8.53 4.52
C HIS A 99 0.35 -8.43 3.05
N ARG A 100 1.64 -8.42 2.77
CA ARG A 100 2.25 -8.28 1.43
C ARG A 100 3.39 -9.27 1.15
N GLY A 101 3.60 -10.25 2.01
CA GLY A 101 4.58 -11.32 1.76
C GLY A 101 4.13 -12.29 0.66
N ASP A 102 5.10 -13.04 0.12
CA ASP A 102 4.84 -14.05 -0.93
C ASP A 102 3.83 -15.12 -0.47
N ASP A 103 3.87 -15.47 0.81
CA ASP A 103 2.95 -16.43 1.43
C ASP A 103 1.48 -15.99 1.33
N VAL A 104 1.19 -14.69 1.19
CA VAL A 104 -0.19 -14.19 1.11
C VAL A 104 -0.87 -14.67 -0.16
N VAL A 105 -0.16 -14.65 -1.29
CA VAL A 105 -0.66 -15.15 -2.58
C VAL A 105 -0.77 -16.67 -2.52
N ALA A 106 0.26 -17.35 -2.03
CA ALA A 106 0.27 -18.81 -1.89
C ALA A 106 -0.89 -19.29 -1.00
N ASN A 107 -1.18 -18.60 0.11
CA ASN A 107 -2.30 -18.92 0.99
C ASN A 107 -3.65 -18.70 0.30
N LEU A 108 -3.85 -17.58 -0.40
CA LEU A 108 -5.09 -17.33 -1.15
C LEU A 108 -5.37 -18.44 -2.18
N ILE A 109 -4.34 -18.85 -2.92
CA ILE A 109 -4.45 -19.90 -3.92
C ILE A 109 -4.59 -21.27 -3.26
N GLY A 110 -3.85 -21.53 -2.19
CA GLY A 110 -3.88 -22.80 -1.45
C GLY A 110 -5.21 -23.07 -0.74
N GLU A 111 -5.94 -22.04 -0.32
CA GLU A 111 -7.27 -22.17 0.27
C GLU A 111 -8.27 -22.88 -0.65
N ASP A 112 -8.21 -22.63 -1.96
CA ASP A 112 -9.01 -23.35 -2.95
C ASP A 112 -8.36 -23.30 -4.34
N VAL A 113 -7.40 -24.20 -4.54
CA VAL A 113 -6.51 -24.23 -5.72
C VAL A 113 -7.26 -24.31 -7.05
N ARG A 114 -8.49 -24.84 -7.05
CA ARG A 114 -9.34 -24.93 -8.25
C ARG A 114 -9.61 -23.56 -8.87
N TYR A 115 -9.62 -22.48 -8.07
CA TYR A 115 -9.95 -21.13 -8.54
C TYR A 115 -8.72 -20.35 -9.04
N ARG A 116 -7.53 -20.96 -9.00
CA ARG A 116 -6.30 -20.37 -9.54
C ARG A 116 -6.47 -19.78 -10.95
N PRO A 117 -7.13 -20.46 -11.92
CA PRO A 117 -7.31 -19.90 -13.26
C PRO A 117 -8.14 -18.60 -13.26
N LEU A 118 -9.12 -18.49 -12.36
CA LEU A 118 -9.96 -17.29 -12.25
C LEU A 118 -9.19 -16.13 -11.62
N TYR A 119 -8.41 -16.38 -10.56
CA TYR A 119 -7.55 -15.36 -9.97
C TYR A 119 -6.52 -14.83 -10.97
N ARG A 120 -5.85 -15.71 -11.73
CA ARG A 120 -4.93 -15.30 -12.80
C ARG A 120 -5.63 -14.45 -13.85
N ARG A 121 -6.76 -14.92 -14.38
CA ARG A 121 -7.50 -14.21 -15.44
C ARG A 121 -7.95 -12.81 -15.00
N ILE A 122 -8.44 -12.67 -13.77
CA ILE A 122 -8.82 -11.36 -13.22
C ILE A 122 -7.61 -10.43 -13.15
N LEU A 123 -6.48 -10.92 -12.63
CA LEU A 123 -5.25 -10.14 -12.53
C LEU A 123 -4.71 -9.73 -13.92
N GLU A 124 -4.80 -10.60 -14.92
CA GLU A 124 -4.40 -10.29 -16.30
C GLU A 124 -5.32 -9.23 -16.93
N LEU A 125 -6.65 -9.38 -16.79
CA LEU A 125 -7.61 -8.40 -17.28
C LEU A 125 -7.39 -7.02 -16.64
N CYS A 126 -7.18 -6.98 -15.32
CA CYS A 126 -6.94 -5.75 -14.58
C CYS A 126 -5.53 -5.17 -14.79
N ALA A 127 -4.59 -5.94 -15.35
CA ALA A 127 -3.23 -5.48 -15.64
C ALA A 127 -3.11 -4.72 -16.97
N ARG A 128 -4.16 -4.71 -17.80
CA ARG A 128 -4.25 -3.89 -19.01
C ARG A 128 -4.06 -2.40 -18.70
N GLU A 129 -3.58 -1.64 -19.68
CA GLU A 129 -3.30 -0.20 -19.54
C GLU A 129 -4.51 0.59 -19.01
N ASP A 130 -5.69 0.31 -19.55
CA ASP A 130 -6.96 0.94 -19.13
C ASP A 130 -7.65 0.24 -17.95
N GLY A 131 -7.00 -0.73 -17.30
CA GLY A 131 -7.61 -1.61 -16.31
C GLY A 131 -8.77 -2.44 -16.87
N CYS A 132 -9.71 -2.83 -15.99
CA CYS A 132 -10.91 -3.56 -16.38
C CYS A 132 -12.14 -3.10 -15.58
N PRO A 133 -13.25 -2.71 -16.23
CA PRO A 133 -14.48 -2.34 -15.52
C PRO A 133 -15.21 -3.57 -14.96
N THR A 134 -15.95 -3.39 -13.86
CA THR A 134 -16.70 -4.49 -13.20
C THR A 134 -17.58 -5.28 -14.17
N LYS A 135 -18.28 -4.60 -15.09
CA LYS A 135 -19.16 -5.27 -16.06
C LYS A 135 -18.42 -6.22 -17.00
N GLU A 136 -17.18 -5.89 -17.37
CA GLU A 136 -16.35 -6.73 -18.24
C GLU A 136 -15.81 -7.92 -17.44
N LEU A 137 -15.34 -7.69 -16.21
CA LEU A 137 -14.96 -8.79 -15.31
C LEU A 137 -16.11 -9.77 -15.05
N ASP A 138 -17.32 -9.27 -14.78
CA ASP A 138 -18.49 -10.12 -14.56
C ASP A 138 -18.79 -10.97 -15.81
N ALA A 139 -18.75 -10.36 -17.00
CA ALA A 139 -19.01 -11.04 -18.27
C ALA A 139 -17.96 -12.12 -18.61
N GLU A 140 -16.70 -11.89 -18.23
CA GLU A 140 -15.59 -12.81 -18.53
C GLU A 140 -15.48 -13.96 -17.51
N ILE A 141 -15.89 -13.74 -16.25
CA ILE A 141 -15.66 -14.67 -15.14
C ILE A 141 -16.92 -15.46 -14.74
N ASP A 142 -18.09 -14.82 -14.69
CA ASP A 142 -19.33 -15.49 -14.24
C ASP A 142 -19.77 -16.69 -15.09
N PRO A 143 -19.50 -16.75 -16.41
CA PRO A 143 -19.81 -17.92 -17.24
C PRO A 143 -18.89 -19.12 -17.01
N ASP A 144 -17.79 -18.98 -16.28
CA ASP A 144 -16.83 -20.07 -16.07
C ASP A 144 -17.47 -21.23 -15.28
N PRO A 145 -17.32 -22.51 -15.70
CA PRO A 145 -17.88 -23.64 -14.98
C PRO A 145 -17.48 -23.74 -13.51
N LEU A 146 -16.28 -23.24 -13.14
CA LEU A 146 -15.83 -23.22 -11.75
C LEU A 146 -16.73 -22.36 -10.85
N CYS A 147 -17.43 -21.37 -11.43
CA CYS A 147 -18.36 -20.50 -10.73
C CYS A 147 -19.72 -21.16 -10.41
N PHE A 148 -20.02 -22.36 -10.94
CA PHE A 148 -21.36 -22.93 -10.81
C PHE A 148 -21.59 -23.66 -9.48
N GLU A 149 -20.60 -24.40 -8.98
CA GLU A 149 -20.74 -25.17 -7.74
C GLU A 149 -19.46 -25.22 -6.87
N PRO A 150 -19.47 -24.64 -5.65
CA PRO A 150 -20.52 -23.78 -5.13
C PRO A 150 -20.70 -22.53 -6.01
N ARG A 151 -21.91 -21.97 -6.04
CA ARG A 151 -22.16 -20.75 -6.82
C ARG A 151 -21.27 -19.61 -6.32
N ARG A 152 -20.39 -19.11 -7.18
CA ARG A 152 -19.55 -17.93 -6.96
C ARG A 152 -19.75 -16.95 -8.13
N PHE A 153 -19.63 -15.67 -7.84
CA PHE A 153 -19.66 -14.60 -8.84
C PHE A 153 -18.27 -13.95 -8.88
N CYS A 154 -17.97 -13.21 -9.93
CA CYS A 154 -16.70 -12.52 -10.11
C CYS A 154 -16.30 -11.69 -8.88
N SER A 155 -17.28 -10.98 -8.28
CA SER A 155 -17.12 -10.23 -7.04
C SER A 155 -16.50 -11.03 -5.88
N TYR A 156 -16.74 -12.34 -5.77
CA TYR A 156 -16.11 -13.18 -4.75
C TYR A 156 -14.59 -13.22 -4.91
N PHE A 157 -14.11 -13.40 -6.14
CA PHE A 157 -12.68 -13.50 -6.44
C PHE A 157 -12.00 -12.13 -6.37
N VAL A 158 -12.64 -11.11 -6.95
CA VAL A 158 -12.16 -9.73 -6.92
C VAL A 158 -12.02 -9.23 -5.47
N ASN A 159 -13.02 -9.45 -4.62
CA ASN A 159 -12.97 -9.04 -3.21
C ASN A 159 -11.79 -9.69 -2.47
N ARG A 160 -11.45 -10.95 -2.76
CA ARG A 160 -10.31 -11.62 -2.14
C ARG A 160 -8.98 -11.06 -2.63
N LEU A 161 -8.86 -10.81 -3.94
CA LEU A 161 -7.68 -10.15 -4.51
C LEU A 161 -7.51 -8.73 -3.94
N GLU A 162 -8.60 -8.00 -3.74
CA GLU A 162 -8.59 -6.67 -3.12
C GLU A 162 -8.18 -6.73 -1.65
N GLN A 163 -8.65 -7.72 -0.88
CA GLN A 163 -8.30 -7.89 0.54
C GLN A 163 -6.80 -8.08 0.76
N ILE A 164 -6.12 -8.76 -0.17
CA ILE A 164 -4.66 -8.95 -0.18
C ILE A 164 -3.92 -7.83 -0.93
N GLY A 165 -4.63 -6.93 -1.60
CA GLY A 165 -4.06 -5.77 -2.28
C GLY A 165 -3.43 -6.08 -3.62
N ALA A 166 -3.81 -7.19 -4.25
CA ALA A 166 -3.36 -7.56 -5.60
C ALA A 166 -4.11 -6.77 -6.68
N VAL A 167 -5.33 -6.34 -6.40
CA VAL A 167 -6.10 -5.40 -7.23
C VAL A 167 -6.65 -4.28 -6.37
N GLU A 168 -6.97 -3.15 -7.00
CA GLU A 168 -7.63 -2.02 -6.37
C GLU A 168 -8.60 -1.34 -7.35
N TRP A 169 -9.56 -0.59 -6.80
CA TRP A 169 -10.49 0.21 -7.59
C TRP A 169 -9.99 1.65 -7.74
N LYS A 170 -9.68 2.05 -8.98
CA LYS A 170 -9.28 3.41 -9.39
C LYS A 170 -10.19 3.91 -10.50
N ALA A 171 -11.51 3.91 -10.25
CA ALA A 171 -12.59 4.05 -11.24
C ALA A 171 -12.76 2.85 -12.22
N VAL A 172 -11.69 2.08 -12.41
CA VAL A 172 -11.65 0.75 -13.01
C VAL A 172 -10.86 -0.18 -12.08
N TRP A 173 -11.03 -1.50 -12.22
CA TRP A 173 -10.15 -2.43 -11.50
C TRP A 173 -8.78 -2.44 -12.13
N THR A 174 -7.76 -2.26 -11.29
CA THR A 174 -6.36 -2.21 -11.72
C THR A 174 -5.54 -3.16 -10.88
N THR A 175 -4.68 -3.94 -11.53
CA THR A 175 -3.69 -4.79 -10.86
C THR A 175 -2.60 -3.91 -10.28
N THR A 176 -2.34 -4.06 -8.98
CA THR A 176 -1.28 -3.32 -8.28
C THR A 176 0.09 -3.89 -8.63
N ASP A 177 1.17 -3.20 -8.25
CA ASP A 177 2.53 -3.76 -8.42
C ASP A 177 2.72 -5.06 -7.64
N PHE A 178 2.08 -5.19 -6.47
CA PHE A 178 2.03 -6.45 -5.73
C PHE A 178 1.31 -7.53 -6.54
N GLY A 179 0.16 -7.22 -7.16
CA GLY A 179 -0.55 -8.15 -8.03
C GLY A 179 0.24 -8.55 -9.29
N ARG A 180 1.05 -7.64 -9.86
CA ARG A 180 1.94 -7.96 -10.99
C ARG A 180 3.07 -8.90 -10.58
N LYS A 181 3.66 -8.69 -9.41
CA LYS A 181 4.65 -9.63 -8.82
C LYS A 181 4.01 -10.99 -8.57
N ALA A 182 2.77 -11.00 -8.05
CA ALA A 182 2.00 -12.23 -7.86
C ALA A 182 1.77 -12.97 -9.20
N LEU A 183 1.39 -12.27 -10.28
CA LEU A 183 1.22 -12.86 -11.61
C LEU A 183 2.50 -13.54 -12.13
N ALA A 184 3.67 -12.99 -11.80
CA ALA A 184 4.97 -13.56 -12.16
C ALA A 184 5.44 -14.68 -11.21
N SER A 185 4.67 -14.98 -10.14
CA SER A 185 5.01 -16.03 -9.18
C SER A 185 4.67 -17.42 -9.71
N ARG A 186 5.43 -18.43 -9.26
CA ARG A 186 5.20 -19.83 -9.66
C ARG A 186 3.79 -20.32 -9.29
N GLU A 187 3.22 -19.80 -8.20
CA GLU A 187 1.87 -20.15 -7.73
C GLU A 187 0.76 -19.86 -8.76
N LEU A 188 0.96 -18.84 -9.61
CA LEU A 188 0.01 -18.48 -10.67
C LEU A 188 0.44 -18.96 -12.07
N ILE A 189 1.74 -19.26 -12.26
CA ILE A 189 2.28 -19.76 -13.54
C ILE A 189 2.10 -21.27 -13.72
N GLU A 190 2.45 -22.07 -12.70
CA GLU A 190 2.47 -23.54 -12.79
C GLU A 190 1.14 -24.13 -12.33
N GLY A 191 0.08 -23.95 -13.13
CA GLY A 191 -1.26 -24.52 -12.93
C GLY A 191 -1.94 -24.90 -14.23
#